data_AF-A0A529HWZ8-F1
#
_entry.id   AF-A0A529HWZ8-F1
#
_cell.length_a   1.000
_cell.length_b   1.000
_cell.length_c   1.000
_cell.angle_alpha   90.00
_cell.angle_beta   90.00
_cell.angle_gamma   90.00
#
_symmetry.space_group_name_H-M   'P 1'
#
loop_
_entity.id
_entity.type
_entity.pdbx_description
1 polymer ?
#
loop_
_entity_poly.entity_id
_entity_poly.type
_entity_poly.pdbx_seq_one_letter_code
_entity_poly.pdbx_strand_id
1 'polypeptide(L)'
;GFGVIAMIVAVERGWIARDDAIEHLSRITLFLEKVRRYHGMFPHFTDGRTGETIRFARNDDGGDCVETALLFQGLFCARQYFSRKSVAEVRLREQIGRLWRAIEWKWYCRDEEMLYWHWSPGCGWAMNCPVSGWNEGLLPYVLAAGSDTHPIRASAYHRGFARDGQMCNGKSFYGTTLPLGPDYGGPLFLAQYSFCGLDPRRLRDRYAHYWQQNVAHTRINYAHCARNPHGHSGYGPDCWGLTSGHGPYGYVAHAPDNDRGVITPSAALSSLPYAPVESMRALRC
;
A
#
# COMPACT_ATOMS: atom_id res chain seq x y z
N GLY A 1 0.56 -8.24 -4.13
CA GLY A 1 0.02 -8.27 -2.74
C GLY A 1 -1.49 -8.35 -2.69
N PHE A 2 -2.19 -7.32 -3.16
CA PHE A 2 -3.66 -7.22 -3.05
C PHE A 2 -4.42 -8.41 -3.65
N GLY A 3 -4.00 -8.94 -4.79
CA GLY A 3 -4.60 -10.15 -5.38
C GLY A 3 -4.56 -11.39 -4.47
N VAL A 4 -3.52 -11.51 -3.63
CA VAL A 4 -3.42 -12.59 -2.64
C VAL A 4 -4.50 -12.45 -1.55
N ILE A 5 -4.76 -11.22 -1.10
CA ILE A 5 -5.84 -10.93 -0.15
C ILE A 5 -7.20 -11.20 -0.79
N ALA A 6 -7.38 -10.80 -2.05
CA ALA A 6 -8.61 -11.05 -2.80
C ALA A 6 -8.94 -12.55 -2.94
N MET A 7 -7.93 -13.41 -3.09
CA MET A 7 -8.16 -14.87 -3.10
C MET A 7 -8.66 -15.40 -1.76
N ILE A 8 -8.20 -14.86 -0.63
CA ILE A 8 -8.75 -15.22 0.69
C ILE A 8 -10.23 -14.83 0.76
N VAL A 9 -10.57 -13.62 0.30
CA VAL A 9 -11.97 -13.17 0.21
C VAL A 9 -12.78 -14.10 -0.68
N ALA A 10 -12.25 -14.51 -1.83
CA ALA A 10 -12.93 -15.43 -2.75
C ALA A 10 -13.21 -16.80 -2.11
N VAL A 11 -12.28 -17.34 -1.30
CA VAL A 11 -12.52 -18.58 -0.54
C VAL A 11 -13.60 -18.38 0.51
N GLU A 12 -13.51 -17.31 1.32
CA GLU A 12 -14.50 -17.01 2.37
C GLU A 12 -15.91 -16.76 1.82
N ARG A 13 -16.00 -16.21 0.60
CA ARG A 13 -17.26 -15.98 -0.11
C ARG A 13 -17.74 -17.21 -0.89
N GLY A 14 -16.98 -18.31 -0.90
CA GLY A 14 -17.32 -19.52 -1.64
C GLY A 14 -17.27 -19.37 -3.17
N TRP A 15 -16.56 -18.36 -3.69
CA TRP A 15 -16.39 -18.15 -5.13
C TRP A 15 -15.40 -19.13 -5.75
N ILE A 16 -14.42 -19.58 -4.97
CA ILE A 16 -13.46 -20.62 -5.34
C ILE A 16 -13.31 -21.61 -4.19
N ALA A 17 -12.97 -22.86 -4.51
CA ALA A 17 -12.65 -23.84 -3.47
C ALA A 17 -11.33 -23.47 -2.78
N ARG A 18 -11.22 -23.82 -1.49
CA ARG A 18 -10.00 -23.56 -0.72
C ARG A 18 -8.78 -24.27 -1.31
N ASP A 19 -8.96 -25.50 -1.80
CA ASP A 19 -7.86 -26.29 -2.37
C ASP A 19 -7.38 -25.69 -3.71
N ASP A 20 -8.29 -25.18 -4.54
CA ASP A 20 -7.94 -24.44 -5.77
C ASP A 20 -7.14 -23.16 -5.44
N ALA A 21 -7.55 -22.44 -4.39
CA ALA A 21 -6.83 -21.25 -3.94
C ALA A 21 -5.41 -21.61 -3.45
N ILE A 22 -5.26 -22.73 -2.73
CA ILE A 22 -3.96 -23.24 -2.28
C ILE A 22 -3.08 -23.64 -3.46
N GLU A 23 -3.62 -24.33 -4.46
CA GLU A 23 -2.88 -24.67 -5.67
C GLU A 23 -2.38 -23.39 -6.37
N HIS A 24 -3.27 -22.40 -6.54
CA HIS A 24 -2.93 -21.14 -7.18
C HIS A 24 -1.86 -20.36 -6.39
N LEU A 25 -2.02 -20.26 -5.07
CA LEU A 25 -1.04 -19.61 -4.19
C LEU A 25 0.31 -20.32 -4.19
N SER A 26 0.31 -21.65 -4.27
CA SER A 26 1.54 -22.44 -4.38
C SER A 26 2.29 -22.14 -5.68
N ARG A 27 1.57 -21.96 -6.80
CA ARG A 27 2.18 -21.52 -8.07
C ARG A 27 2.77 -20.12 -7.95
N ILE A 28 2.07 -19.18 -7.29
CA ILE A 28 2.57 -17.83 -7.03
C ILE A 28 3.86 -17.88 -6.20
N THR A 29 3.87 -18.59 -5.05
CA THR A 29 5.06 -18.63 -4.19
C THR A 29 6.25 -19.34 -4.86
N LEU A 30 6.00 -20.39 -5.64
CA LEU A 30 7.02 -21.04 -6.46
C LEU A 30 7.58 -20.12 -7.55
N PHE A 31 6.74 -19.28 -8.16
CA PHE A 31 7.20 -18.26 -9.10
C PHE A 31 8.06 -17.22 -8.38
N LEU A 32 7.60 -16.69 -7.24
CA LEU A 32 8.34 -15.72 -6.43
C LEU A 32 9.70 -16.24 -5.92
N GLU A 33 9.84 -17.55 -5.70
CA GLU A 33 11.14 -18.17 -5.39
C GLU A 33 12.15 -18.06 -6.55
N LYS A 34 11.68 -17.94 -7.80
CA LYS A 34 12.49 -17.82 -9.02
C LYS A 34 12.73 -16.37 -9.47
N VAL A 35 11.87 -15.44 -9.05
CA VAL A 35 11.98 -14.02 -9.41
C VAL A 35 13.34 -13.49 -8.95
N ARG A 36 13.99 -12.71 -9.83
CA ARG A 36 15.21 -11.99 -9.47
C ARG A 36 14.91 -11.00 -8.35
N ARG A 37 15.64 -11.13 -7.24
CA ARG A 37 15.51 -10.29 -6.04
C ARG A 37 16.79 -9.51 -5.79
N TYR A 38 16.64 -8.38 -5.11
CA TYR A 38 17.70 -7.41 -4.86
C TYR A 38 17.79 -7.18 -3.36
N HIS A 39 18.78 -7.79 -2.69
CA HIS A 39 18.82 -7.83 -1.21
C HIS A 39 17.48 -8.33 -0.62
N GLY A 40 16.92 -9.35 -1.28
CA GLY A 40 15.63 -9.95 -0.95
C GLY A 40 14.38 -9.16 -1.39
N MET A 41 14.49 -7.90 -1.79
CA MET A 41 13.36 -7.12 -2.33
C MET A 41 13.00 -7.56 -3.74
N PHE A 42 11.72 -7.49 -4.05
CA PHE A 42 11.17 -7.69 -5.39
C PHE A 42 11.20 -6.38 -6.18
N PRO A 43 11.38 -6.42 -7.51
CA PRO A 43 11.19 -5.25 -8.35
C PRO A 43 9.72 -4.85 -8.43
N HIS A 44 9.48 -3.62 -8.86
CA HIS A 44 8.12 -3.11 -9.10
C HIS A 44 7.39 -3.96 -10.15
N PHE A 45 8.05 -4.21 -11.29
CA PHE A 45 7.52 -5.09 -12.34
C PHE A 45 8.44 -6.27 -12.62
N THR A 46 7.81 -7.41 -12.87
CA THR A 46 8.45 -8.67 -13.24
C THR A 46 7.73 -9.26 -14.43
N ASP A 47 8.48 -9.79 -15.39
CA ASP A 47 7.90 -10.57 -16.47
C ASP A 47 7.31 -11.87 -15.89
N GLY A 48 5.99 -12.04 -16.05
CA GLY A 48 5.25 -13.17 -15.46
C GLY A 48 5.58 -14.54 -16.05
N ARG A 49 6.35 -14.60 -17.15
CA ARG A 49 6.80 -15.85 -17.78
C ARG A 49 8.22 -16.19 -17.38
N THR A 50 9.12 -15.20 -17.34
CA THR A 50 10.55 -15.44 -17.12
C THR A 50 10.99 -15.21 -15.68
N GLY A 51 10.30 -14.34 -14.93
CA GLY A 51 10.75 -13.90 -13.60
C GLY A 51 11.80 -12.79 -13.63
N GLU A 52 12.13 -12.26 -14.82
CA GLU A 52 13.08 -11.17 -14.99
C GLU A 52 12.45 -9.81 -14.66
N THR A 53 13.27 -8.89 -14.18
CA THR A 53 12.85 -7.52 -13.86
C THR A 53 12.49 -6.75 -15.11
N ILE A 54 11.32 -6.12 -15.09
CA ILE A 54 10.93 -5.11 -16.08
C ILE A 54 11.18 -3.75 -15.45
N ARG A 55 12.05 -2.96 -16.07
CA ARG A 55 12.40 -1.63 -15.60
C ARG A 55 11.17 -0.70 -15.63
N PHE A 56 10.85 -0.07 -14.50
CA PHE A 56 9.70 0.84 -14.37
C PHE A 56 10.03 2.26 -14.85
N ALA A 57 11.19 2.78 -14.46
CA ALA A 57 11.71 4.09 -14.85
C ALA A 57 13.22 4.01 -15.14
N ARG A 58 13.83 5.08 -15.69
CA ARG A 58 15.23 5.08 -16.19
C ARG A 58 16.24 4.40 -15.27
N ASN A 59 16.16 4.65 -13.96
CA ASN A 59 17.07 4.10 -12.92
C ASN A 59 16.36 3.14 -11.95
N ASP A 60 15.17 2.67 -12.31
CA ASP A 60 14.33 1.80 -11.47
C ASP A 60 14.18 0.41 -12.12
N ASP A 61 15.28 -0.33 -12.11
CA ASP A 61 15.46 -1.70 -12.62
C ASP A 61 15.94 -2.67 -11.51
N GLY A 62 15.68 -2.28 -10.27
CA GLY A 62 16.15 -2.93 -9.06
C GLY A 62 15.02 -3.35 -8.13
N GLY A 63 15.31 -3.46 -6.83
CA GLY A 63 14.29 -3.80 -5.84
C GLY A 63 13.54 -2.56 -5.35
N ASP A 64 12.23 -2.71 -5.21
CA ASP A 64 11.28 -1.72 -4.72
C ASP A 64 10.79 -2.13 -3.32
N CYS A 65 11.13 -1.29 -2.34
CA CYS A 65 10.83 -1.51 -0.93
C CYS A 65 9.31 -1.40 -0.63
N VAL A 66 8.61 -0.47 -1.28
CA VAL A 66 7.17 -0.24 -1.04
C VAL A 66 6.35 -1.37 -1.66
N GLU A 67 6.63 -1.73 -2.90
CA GLU A 67 5.95 -2.83 -3.58
C GLU A 67 6.21 -4.18 -2.90
N THR A 68 7.44 -4.40 -2.42
CA THR A 68 7.76 -5.59 -1.62
C THR A 68 6.92 -5.61 -0.34
N ALA A 69 6.78 -4.50 0.37
CA ALA A 69 5.94 -4.45 1.57
C ALA A 69 4.47 -4.77 1.26
N LEU A 70 3.91 -4.20 0.19
CA LEU A 70 2.54 -4.47 -0.25
C LEU A 70 2.34 -5.94 -0.68
N LEU A 71 3.35 -6.55 -1.31
CA LEU A 71 3.37 -7.99 -1.60
C LEU A 71 3.27 -8.81 -0.31
N PHE A 72 4.13 -8.52 0.67
CA PHE A 72 4.19 -9.28 1.92
C PHE A 72 3.00 -9.08 2.83
N GLN A 73 2.35 -7.93 2.82
CA GLN A 73 1.05 -7.76 3.50
C GLN A 73 0.05 -8.82 3.03
N GLY A 74 -0.04 -9.07 1.72
CA GLY A 74 -0.91 -10.12 1.19
C GLY A 74 -0.44 -11.53 1.55
N LEU A 75 0.86 -11.80 1.39
CA LEU A 75 1.42 -13.13 1.71
C LEU A 75 1.29 -13.46 3.20
N PHE A 76 1.40 -12.49 4.10
CA PHE A 76 1.14 -12.72 5.53
C PHE A 76 -0.32 -13.05 5.81
N CYS A 77 -1.26 -12.35 5.19
CA CYS A 77 -2.68 -12.72 5.30
C CYS A 77 -2.89 -14.16 4.84
N ALA A 78 -2.31 -14.57 3.71
CA ALA A 78 -2.42 -15.95 3.23
C ALA A 78 -1.75 -16.95 4.18
N ARG A 79 -0.55 -16.65 4.69
CA ARG A 79 0.17 -17.51 5.63
C ARG A 79 -0.62 -17.76 6.92
N GLN A 80 -1.36 -16.75 7.42
CA GLN A 80 -2.19 -16.90 8.62
C GLN A 80 -3.53 -17.59 8.34
N TYR A 81 -4.16 -17.27 7.21
CA TYR A 81 -5.45 -17.82 6.82
C TYR A 81 -5.37 -19.30 6.41
N PHE A 82 -4.33 -19.67 5.68
CA PHE A 82 -4.04 -21.04 5.25
C PHE A 82 -3.22 -21.79 6.30
N SER A 83 -3.86 -22.07 7.44
CA SER A 83 -3.26 -22.64 8.65
C SER A 83 -3.57 -24.12 8.94
N ARG A 84 -4.24 -24.84 8.03
CA ARG A 84 -4.49 -26.28 8.21
C ARG A 84 -3.17 -27.06 8.24
N LYS A 85 -3.22 -28.24 8.86
CA LYS A 85 -2.08 -29.19 8.95
C LYS A 85 -1.86 -30.02 7.68
N SER A 86 -2.53 -29.69 6.57
CA SER A 86 -2.29 -30.38 5.29
C SER A 86 -0.89 -30.05 4.77
N VAL A 87 -0.30 -30.99 4.03
CA VAL A 87 1.05 -30.83 3.46
C VAL A 87 1.14 -29.58 2.58
N ALA A 88 0.11 -29.30 1.78
CA ALA A 88 0.07 -28.14 0.88
C ALA A 88 0.06 -26.81 1.65
N GLU A 89 -0.77 -26.67 2.69
CA GLU A 89 -0.83 -25.43 3.48
C GLU A 89 0.45 -25.24 4.32
N VAL A 90 1.01 -26.31 4.89
CA VAL A 90 2.31 -26.26 5.58
C VAL A 90 3.39 -25.75 4.64
N ARG A 91 3.50 -26.32 3.43
CA ARG A 91 4.48 -25.92 2.43
C ARG A 91 4.33 -24.45 2.01
N LEU A 92 3.09 -24.00 1.79
CA LEU A 92 2.82 -22.59 1.46
C LEU A 92 3.33 -21.65 2.56
N ARG A 93 3.02 -21.94 3.83
CA ARG A 93 3.47 -21.13 4.97
C ARG A 93 5.00 -21.11 5.10
N GLU A 94 5.65 -22.24 4.87
CA GLU A 94 7.11 -22.35 4.90
C GLU A 94 7.77 -21.55 3.77
N GLN A 95 7.24 -21.62 2.55
CA GLN A 95 7.70 -20.83 1.39
C GLN A 95 7.62 -19.34 1.67
N ILE A 96 6.46 -18.86 2.13
CA ILE A 96 6.27 -17.46 2.51
C ILE A 96 7.26 -17.06 3.61
N GLY A 97 7.47 -17.92 4.60
CA GLY A 97 8.45 -17.70 5.67
C GLY A 97 9.89 -17.60 5.16
N ARG A 98 10.29 -18.41 4.17
CA ARG A 98 11.62 -18.33 3.55
C ARG A 98 11.79 -17.04 2.75
N LEU A 99 10.80 -16.68 1.93
CA LEU A 99 10.81 -15.44 1.17
C LEU A 99 10.91 -14.23 2.10
N TRP A 100 10.15 -14.21 3.20
CA TRP A 100 10.17 -13.15 4.20
C TRP A 100 11.55 -12.96 4.85
N ARG A 101 12.13 -14.04 5.35
CA ARG A 101 13.42 -14.00 6.06
C ARG A 101 14.58 -13.54 5.17
N ALA A 102 14.45 -13.68 3.85
CA ALA A 102 15.45 -13.27 2.88
C ALA A 102 15.45 -11.75 2.61
N ILE A 103 14.45 -10.99 3.10
CA ILE A 103 14.38 -9.54 2.85
C ILE A 103 15.32 -8.78 3.76
N GLU A 104 16.30 -8.10 3.17
CA GLU A 104 17.30 -7.32 3.90
C GLU A 104 16.83 -5.87 4.10
N TRP A 105 15.82 -5.64 4.95
CA TRP A 105 15.31 -4.27 5.20
C TRP A 105 16.41 -3.30 5.64
N LYS A 106 17.36 -3.77 6.45
CA LYS A 106 18.52 -2.98 6.88
C LYS A 106 19.39 -2.50 5.72
N TRP A 107 19.53 -3.26 4.63
CA TRP A 107 20.24 -2.80 3.42
C TRP A 107 19.60 -1.53 2.85
N TYR A 108 18.26 -1.51 2.82
CA TYR A 108 17.46 -0.39 2.35
C TYR A 108 17.45 0.81 3.30
N CYS A 109 18.02 0.70 4.50
CA CYS A 109 18.19 1.84 5.40
C CYS A 109 19.45 2.69 5.13
N ARG A 110 20.38 2.19 4.30
CA ARG A 110 21.74 2.73 4.18
C ARG A 110 22.38 2.94 5.58
N ASP A 111 23.36 3.84 5.64
CA ASP A 111 23.92 4.36 6.90
C ASP A 111 23.12 5.56 7.45
N GLU A 112 22.06 5.99 6.75
CA GLU A 112 21.31 7.22 7.04
C GLU A 112 20.11 6.98 7.99
N GLU A 113 19.95 5.75 8.48
CA GLU A 113 18.82 5.31 9.31
C GLU A 113 17.46 5.76 8.73
N MET A 114 17.21 5.55 7.45
CA MET A 114 15.89 5.76 6.84
C MET A 114 15.71 4.84 5.64
N LEU A 115 14.50 4.31 5.43
CA LEU A 115 14.26 3.42 4.29
C LEU A 115 14.29 4.22 2.99
N TYR A 116 15.01 3.70 2.01
CA TYR A 116 14.96 4.14 0.63
C TYR A 116 14.02 3.26 -0.16
N TRP A 117 13.33 3.87 -1.10
CA TRP A 117 12.34 3.19 -1.91
C TRP A 117 12.99 2.21 -2.88
N HIS A 118 14.12 2.58 -3.50
CA HIS A 118 14.73 1.80 -4.57
C HIS A 118 16.23 1.57 -4.35
N TRP A 119 16.70 0.41 -4.81
CA TRP A 119 18.12 0.11 -5.01
C TRP A 119 18.30 -0.75 -6.25
N SER A 120 19.30 -0.43 -7.08
CA SER A 120 19.63 -1.18 -8.30
C SER A 120 21.09 -1.65 -8.29
N PRO A 121 21.43 -2.85 -8.82
CA PRO A 121 22.81 -3.27 -8.98
C PRO A 121 23.61 -2.38 -9.94
N GLY A 122 22.96 -1.85 -10.99
CA GLY A 122 23.62 -1.05 -12.03
C GLY A 122 23.65 0.44 -11.69
N CYS A 123 22.62 0.94 -11.01
CA CYS A 123 22.48 2.36 -10.69
C CYS A 123 22.71 2.68 -9.21
N GLY A 124 22.93 1.66 -8.36
CA GLY A 124 23.04 1.81 -6.92
C GLY A 124 21.83 2.54 -6.35
N TRP A 125 22.11 3.68 -5.73
CA TRP A 125 21.18 4.54 -5.03
C TRP A 125 20.66 5.72 -5.87
N ALA A 126 20.87 5.74 -7.19
CA ALA A 126 20.62 6.90 -8.05
C ALA A 126 19.15 7.40 -8.06
N MET A 127 18.17 6.55 -7.76
CA MET A 127 16.78 6.99 -7.58
C MET A 127 16.62 7.94 -6.38
N ASN A 128 17.49 7.79 -5.38
CA ASN A 128 17.62 8.63 -4.18
C ASN A 128 16.29 9.12 -3.58
N CYS A 129 15.34 8.20 -3.42
CA CYS A 129 14.00 8.48 -2.94
C CYS A 129 13.82 7.92 -1.51
N PRO A 130 14.01 8.74 -0.47
CA PRO A 130 13.74 8.31 0.91
C PRO A 130 12.23 8.19 1.14
N VAL A 131 11.80 7.12 1.80
CA VAL A 131 10.39 6.89 2.13
C VAL A 131 10.02 7.73 3.35
N SER A 132 9.53 8.94 3.11
CA SER A 132 9.24 9.91 4.15
C SER A 132 7.75 10.26 4.18
N GLY A 133 7.08 10.00 5.30
CA GLY A 133 5.64 10.13 5.47
C GLY A 133 5.15 11.57 5.59
N TRP A 134 3.87 11.87 5.56
CA TRP A 134 2.78 10.93 5.42
C TRP A 134 2.52 10.61 3.95
N ASN A 135 2.55 9.32 3.62
CA ASN A 135 2.23 8.76 2.31
C ASN A 135 1.93 7.24 2.47
N GLU A 136 1.87 6.49 1.38
CA GLU A 136 1.60 5.05 1.32
C GLU A 136 2.74 4.18 1.91
N GLY A 137 3.87 4.79 2.24
CA GLY A 137 5.08 4.14 2.73
C GLY A 137 5.08 3.77 4.22
N LEU A 138 3.94 3.83 4.92
CA LEU A 138 3.85 3.41 6.33
C LEU A 138 4.18 1.91 6.50
N LEU A 139 3.59 1.06 5.66
CA LEU A 139 3.70 -0.39 5.78
C LEU A 139 5.15 -0.91 5.72
N PRO A 140 6.04 -0.46 4.79
CA PRO A 140 7.46 -0.81 4.82
C PRO A 140 8.11 -0.68 6.19
N TYR A 141 7.86 0.43 6.91
CA TYR A 141 8.44 0.64 8.24
C TYR A 141 7.87 -0.33 9.28
N VAL A 142 6.57 -0.60 9.24
CA VAL A 142 5.91 -1.57 10.14
C VAL A 142 6.49 -2.97 9.93
N LEU A 143 6.61 -3.41 8.66
CA LEU A 143 7.15 -4.72 8.34
C LEU A 143 8.63 -4.83 8.65
N ALA A 144 9.42 -3.82 8.29
CA ALA A 144 10.86 -3.76 8.56
C ALA A 144 11.17 -3.84 10.07
N ALA A 145 10.38 -3.15 10.91
CA ALA A 145 10.54 -3.21 12.35
C ALA A 145 10.18 -4.59 12.95
N GLY A 146 9.29 -5.34 12.29
CA GLY A 146 8.90 -6.70 12.66
C GLY A 146 9.73 -7.82 12.03
N SER A 147 10.82 -7.50 11.32
CA SER A 147 11.71 -8.52 10.74
C SER A 147 12.62 -9.13 11.80
N ASP A 148 12.61 -10.46 11.91
CA ASP A 148 13.50 -11.19 12.83
C ASP A 148 14.94 -11.33 12.31
N THR A 149 15.16 -11.17 10.99
CA THR A 149 16.47 -11.40 10.36
C THR A 149 17.20 -10.11 10.01
N HIS A 150 16.47 -9.09 9.55
CA HIS A 150 17.05 -7.81 9.15
C HIS A 150 16.25 -6.62 9.68
N PRO A 151 16.00 -6.51 11.01
CA PRO A 151 15.20 -5.43 11.58
C PRO A 151 15.86 -4.07 11.38
N ILE A 152 15.01 -3.05 11.19
CA ILE A 152 15.43 -1.64 11.27
C ILE A 152 15.38 -1.14 12.71
N ARG A 153 16.17 -0.11 13.01
CA ARG A 153 16.09 0.58 14.31
C ARG A 153 14.84 1.46 14.33
N ALA A 154 14.22 1.62 15.52
CA ALA A 154 13.07 2.50 15.69
C ALA A 154 13.37 3.96 15.28
N SER A 155 14.63 4.40 15.39
CA SER A 155 15.06 5.71 14.90
C SER A 155 14.77 5.92 13.41
N ALA A 156 14.79 4.86 12.60
CA ALA A 156 14.50 4.98 11.18
C ALA A 156 13.05 5.36 10.90
N TYR A 157 12.12 4.86 11.70
CA TYR A 157 10.74 5.30 11.65
C TYR A 157 10.60 6.75 12.14
N HIS A 158 11.18 7.08 13.29
CA HIS A 158 11.00 8.39 13.91
C HIS A 158 11.66 9.54 13.12
N ARG A 159 12.90 9.36 12.66
CA ARG A 159 13.66 10.38 11.91
C ARG A 159 13.44 10.32 10.41
N GLY A 160 13.32 9.11 9.84
CA GLY A 160 13.10 8.93 8.41
C GLY A 160 11.64 9.14 8.03
N PHE A 161 10.76 8.22 8.43
CA PHE A 161 9.34 8.28 8.03
C PHE A 161 8.63 9.48 8.64
N ALA A 162 8.66 9.59 9.96
CA ALA A 162 7.91 10.61 10.68
C ALA A 162 8.59 11.98 10.66
N ARG A 163 9.86 12.05 10.22
CA ARG A 163 10.67 13.28 10.19
C ARG A 163 10.58 14.08 11.48
N ASP A 164 10.73 13.40 12.61
CA ASP A 164 10.60 13.95 13.96
C ASP A 164 9.28 14.74 14.19
N GLY A 165 8.20 14.30 13.55
CA GLY A 165 6.87 14.90 13.65
C GLY A 165 6.49 15.84 12.50
N GLN A 166 7.39 16.10 11.54
CA GLN A 166 7.08 16.96 10.38
C GLN A 166 6.05 16.35 9.39
N MET A 167 5.58 15.12 9.62
CA MET A 167 4.45 14.56 8.90
C MET A 167 3.07 14.97 9.47
N CYS A 168 3.03 15.59 10.66
CA CYS A 168 1.80 16.08 11.28
C CYS A 168 1.25 17.31 10.53
N ASN A 169 -0.07 17.40 10.40
CA ASN A 169 -0.78 18.51 9.76
C ASN A 169 -1.61 19.30 10.78
N GLY A 170 -2.74 18.76 11.24
CA GLY A 170 -3.61 19.37 12.24
C GLY A 170 -4.56 20.46 11.72
N LYS A 171 -4.51 20.84 10.44
CA LYS A 171 -5.42 21.84 9.85
C LYS A 171 -6.80 21.25 9.55
N SER A 172 -7.78 22.12 9.37
CA SER A 172 -9.16 21.77 9.01
C SER A 172 -9.45 22.04 7.53
N PHE A 173 -9.97 21.05 6.83
CA PHE A 173 -10.42 21.14 5.44
C PHE A 173 -11.88 20.74 5.37
N TYR A 174 -12.73 21.62 4.83
CA TYR A 174 -14.17 21.40 4.76
C TYR A 174 -14.83 21.06 6.11
N GLY A 175 -14.28 21.57 7.21
CA GLY A 175 -14.76 21.31 8.58
C GLY A 175 -14.22 20.03 9.22
N THR A 176 -13.32 19.30 8.55
CA THR A 176 -12.69 18.08 9.05
C THR A 176 -11.20 18.33 9.34
N THR A 177 -10.77 18.10 10.58
CA THR A 177 -9.35 18.16 10.95
C THR A 177 -8.60 16.95 10.41
N LEU A 178 -7.51 17.18 9.67
CA LEU A 178 -6.63 16.15 9.13
C LEU A 178 -5.37 15.98 10.02
N PRO A 179 -5.17 14.83 10.69
CA PRO A 179 -4.02 14.63 11.56
C PRO A 179 -2.65 14.68 10.87
N LEU A 180 -2.48 13.98 9.73
CA LEU A 180 -1.20 13.79 9.04
C LEU A 180 -1.27 14.17 7.56
N GLY A 181 -0.14 14.55 6.97
CA GLY A 181 0.07 14.70 5.53
C GLY A 181 -0.15 16.10 4.96
N PRO A 182 -0.09 16.24 3.63
CA PRO A 182 -0.24 17.54 2.98
C PRO A 182 -1.65 18.09 3.16
N ASP A 183 -1.84 19.36 2.78
CA ASP A 183 -3.16 19.98 2.77
C ASP A 183 -4.11 19.15 1.88
N TYR A 184 -5.35 18.95 2.35
CA TYR A 184 -6.32 18.02 1.76
C TYR A 184 -5.93 16.51 1.70
N GLY A 185 -4.75 16.14 2.18
CA GLY A 185 -4.33 14.75 2.42
C GLY A 185 -3.75 14.00 1.22
N GLY A 186 -3.92 14.50 -0.01
CA GLY A 186 -3.44 13.84 -1.24
C GLY A 186 -4.39 12.77 -1.80
N PRO A 187 -3.93 11.91 -2.73
CA PRO A 187 -4.73 10.86 -3.33
C PRO A 187 -5.29 9.87 -2.29
N LEU A 188 -6.53 9.40 -2.47
CA LEU A 188 -7.20 8.65 -1.40
C LEU A 188 -6.60 7.26 -1.10
N PHE A 189 -5.80 6.71 -2.03
CA PHE A 189 -5.14 5.41 -1.81
C PHE A 189 -4.17 5.40 -0.61
N LEU A 190 -3.70 6.57 -0.16
CA LEU A 190 -2.84 6.70 1.02
C LEU A 190 -3.55 6.23 2.31
N ALA A 191 -4.88 6.35 2.37
CA ALA A 191 -5.70 5.84 3.47
C ALA A 191 -6.07 4.34 3.33
N GLN A 192 -5.58 3.67 2.28
CA GLN A 192 -6.06 2.34 1.85
C GLN A 192 -4.94 1.29 1.78
N TYR A 193 -3.88 1.51 1.02
CA TYR A 193 -2.92 0.45 0.64
C TYR A 193 -2.23 -0.22 1.83
N SER A 194 -1.75 0.58 2.79
CA SER A 194 -1.11 0.06 4.00
C SER A 194 -2.09 -0.67 4.93
N PHE A 195 -3.41 -0.48 4.75
CA PHE A 195 -4.45 -0.89 5.68
C PHE A 195 -5.33 -2.05 5.17
N CYS A 196 -4.91 -2.73 4.10
CA CYS A 196 -5.59 -3.94 3.64
C CYS A 196 -5.37 -5.14 4.59
N GLY A 197 -4.25 -5.15 5.31
CA GLY A 197 -3.93 -6.14 6.34
C GLY A 197 -3.61 -5.50 7.71
N LEU A 198 -3.03 -4.29 7.73
CA LEU A 198 -2.82 -3.55 8.99
C LEU A 198 -4.14 -2.89 9.43
N ASP A 199 -4.70 -3.33 10.56
CA ASP A 199 -5.98 -2.81 11.05
C ASP A 199 -5.85 -1.41 11.71
N PRO A 200 -6.42 -0.34 11.13
CA PRO A 200 -6.29 1.01 11.67
C PRO A 200 -7.18 1.29 12.88
N ARG A 201 -8.21 0.47 13.16
CA ARG A 201 -9.29 0.78 14.14
C ARG A 201 -8.79 1.03 15.55
N ARG A 202 -7.73 0.32 15.96
CA ARG A 202 -7.08 0.45 17.27
C ARG A 202 -5.60 0.84 17.14
N LEU A 203 -5.14 1.16 15.94
CA LEU A 203 -3.76 1.53 15.70
C LEU A 203 -3.56 2.98 16.10
N ARG A 204 -2.66 3.19 17.04
CA ARG A 204 -2.23 4.51 17.51
C ARG A 204 -0.75 4.45 17.85
N ASP A 205 -0.05 5.53 17.54
CA ASP A 205 1.31 5.75 18.01
C ASP A 205 1.45 7.18 18.57
N ARG A 206 2.68 7.69 18.66
CA ARG A 206 2.92 9.05 19.18
C ARG A 206 2.50 10.17 18.20
N TYR A 207 2.25 9.85 16.93
CA TYR A 207 1.97 10.84 15.89
C TYR A 207 0.48 10.89 15.52
N ALA A 208 -0.23 9.77 15.50
CA ALA A 208 -1.65 9.76 15.14
C ALA A 208 -2.45 8.56 15.67
N HIS A 209 -3.77 8.72 15.64
CA HIS A 209 -4.73 7.61 15.63
C HIS A 209 -5.12 7.30 14.18
N TYR A 210 -4.70 6.16 13.64
CA TYR A 210 -4.78 5.91 12.19
C TYR A 210 -6.20 5.72 11.66
N TRP A 211 -7.12 5.19 12.47
CA TRP A 211 -8.56 5.22 12.11
C TRP A 211 -9.06 6.64 11.86
N GLN A 212 -8.73 7.58 12.75
CA GLN A 212 -9.16 8.98 12.63
C GLN A 212 -8.50 9.64 11.42
N GLN A 213 -7.23 9.36 11.15
CA GLN A 213 -6.54 9.81 9.94
C GLN A 213 -7.26 9.36 8.67
N ASN A 214 -7.57 8.06 8.56
CA ASN A 214 -8.16 7.49 7.34
C ASN A 214 -9.61 7.96 7.14
N VAL A 215 -10.38 8.08 8.22
CA VAL A 215 -11.73 8.67 8.19
C VAL A 215 -11.65 10.15 7.78
N ALA A 216 -10.76 10.94 8.38
CA ALA A 216 -10.61 12.35 8.03
C ALA A 216 -10.23 12.55 6.56
N HIS A 217 -9.23 11.81 6.06
CA HIS A 217 -8.80 11.87 4.66
C HIS A 217 -9.94 11.50 3.70
N THR A 218 -10.69 10.43 4.01
CA THR A 218 -11.87 10.02 3.22
C THR A 218 -12.95 11.09 3.20
N ARG A 219 -13.26 11.70 4.36
CA ARG A 219 -14.29 12.73 4.49
C ARG A 219 -13.92 14.01 3.74
N ILE A 220 -12.65 14.39 3.75
CA ILE A 220 -12.15 15.55 2.99
C ILE A 220 -12.26 15.30 1.48
N ASN A 221 -11.87 14.12 1.01
CA ASN A 221 -11.96 13.74 -0.40
C ASN A 221 -13.42 13.73 -0.89
N TYR A 222 -14.32 13.09 -0.13
CA TYR A 222 -15.76 13.12 -0.40
C TYR A 222 -16.31 14.57 -0.42
N ALA A 223 -15.99 15.38 0.59
CA ALA A 223 -16.49 16.74 0.70
C ALA A 223 -16.01 17.64 -0.45
N HIS A 224 -14.78 17.41 -0.96
CA HIS A 224 -14.29 18.11 -2.15
C HIS A 224 -15.18 17.83 -3.37
N CYS A 225 -15.39 16.56 -3.70
CA CYS A 225 -16.21 16.16 -4.84
C CYS A 225 -17.67 16.61 -4.69
N ALA A 226 -18.24 16.50 -3.48
CA ALA A 226 -19.61 16.92 -3.21
C ALA A 226 -19.81 18.44 -3.35
N ARG A 227 -18.78 19.24 -3.02
CA ARG A 227 -18.79 20.70 -3.21
C ARG A 227 -18.51 21.11 -4.65
N ASN A 228 -17.74 20.30 -5.37
CA ASN A 228 -17.37 20.49 -6.78
C ASN A 228 -16.88 21.93 -7.09
N PRO A 229 -15.79 22.40 -6.46
CA PRO A 229 -15.33 23.79 -6.60
C PRO A 229 -14.95 24.19 -8.03
N HIS A 230 -14.66 23.20 -8.89
CA HIS A 230 -14.30 23.40 -10.30
C HIS A 230 -15.48 23.22 -11.27
N GLY A 231 -16.68 22.87 -10.78
CA GLY A 231 -17.86 22.69 -11.62
C GLY A 231 -17.76 21.54 -12.61
N HIS A 232 -17.00 20.48 -12.29
CA HIS A 232 -16.88 19.29 -13.14
C HIS A 232 -18.22 18.57 -13.30
N SER A 233 -18.50 18.10 -14.51
CA SER A 233 -19.73 17.34 -14.79
C SER A 233 -19.75 16.04 -14.00
N GLY A 234 -20.91 15.69 -13.44
CA GLY A 234 -21.15 14.45 -12.72
C GLY A 234 -20.66 14.41 -11.27
N TYR A 235 -19.76 15.29 -10.84
CA TYR A 235 -19.29 15.34 -9.45
C TYR A 235 -20.44 15.63 -8.49
N GLY A 236 -20.47 14.92 -7.36
CA GLY A 236 -21.49 15.12 -6.35
C GLY A 236 -21.46 14.08 -5.24
N PRO A 237 -22.47 14.08 -4.35
CA PRO A 237 -22.53 13.14 -3.23
C PRO A 237 -22.71 11.67 -3.68
N ASP A 238 -23.15 11.44 -4.92
CA ASP A 238 -23.30 10.11 -5.51
C ASP A 238 -22.14 9.73 -6.45
N CYS A 239 -21.29 10.66 -6.86
CA CYS A 239 -20.15 10.38 -7.74
C CYS A 239 -18.93 11.17 -7.26
N TRP A 240 -18.08 10.48 -6.50
CA TRP A 240 -16.94 11.06 -5.81
C TRP A 240 -15.77 10.07 -5.78
N GLY A 241 -14.60 10.58 -5.41
CA GLY A 241 -13.42 9.76 -5.19
C GLY A 241 -12.28 10.16 -6.12
N LEU A 242 -11.32 10.90 -5.56
CA LEU A 242 -10.08 11.29 -6.24
C LEU A 242 -8.92 10.46 -5.72
N THR A 243 -8.28 9.71 -6.61
CA THR A 243 -7.04 9.00 -6.33
C THR A 243 -6.22 8.85 -7.61
N SER A 244 -4.97 8.38 -7.50
CA SER A 244 -4.13 8.12 -8.65
C SER A 244 -4.80 7.14 -9.62
N GLY A 245 -4.83 7.50 -10.90
CA GLY A 245 -5.53 6.72 -11.91
C GLY A 245 -5.32 7.23 -13.33
N HIS A 246 -5.75 6.41 -14.29
CA HIS A 246 -5.78 6.79 -15.70
C HIS A 246 -6.98 7.69 -16.01
N GLY A 247 -6.80 8.59 -16.97
CA GLY A 247 -7.86 9.42 -17.52
C GLY A 247 -7.44 10.05 -18.85
N PRO A 248 -8.20 11.04 -19.35
CA PRO A 248 -7.94 11.72 -20.62
C PRO A 248 -6.55 12.40 -20.72
N TYR A 249 -5.92 12.67 -19.57
CA TYR A 249 -4.62 13.32 -19.47
C TYR A 249 -3.47 12.35 -19.16
N GLY A 250 -3.68 11.04 -19.38
CA GLY A 250 -2.74 10.00 -19.02
C GLY A 250 -2.93 9.54 -17.58
N TYR A 251 -1.84 9.15 -16.91
CA TYR A 251 -1.85 8.76 -15.50
C TYR A 251 -1.57 9.98 -14.62
N VAL A 252 -2.48 10.29 -13.69
CA VAL A 252 -2.38 11.45 -12.82
C VAL A 252 -2.66 11.03 -11.38
N ALA A 253 -1.90 11.58 -10.44
CA ALA A 253 -2.15 11.49 -9.01
C ALA A 253 -3.28 12.46 -8.61
N HIS A 254 -4.54 12.10 -8.93
CA HIS A 254 -5.68 12.94 -8.60
C HIS A 254 -5.90 13.00 -7.08
N ALA A 255 -6.17 14.21 -6.60
CA ALA A 255 -6.41 14.54 -5.21
C ALA A 255 -7.23 15.84 -5.15
N PRO A 256 -7.82 16.22 -4.00
CA PRO A 256 -8.57 17.48 -3.90
C PRO A 256 -7.78 18.74 -4.29
N ASP A 257 -6.46 18.73 -4.14
CA ASP A 257 -5.54 19.81 -4.52
C ASP A 257 -4.95 19.66 -5.94
N ASN A 258 -5.25 18.54 -6.61
CA ASN A 258 -4.88 18.26 -8.01
C ASN A 258 -6.07 17.58 -8.71
N ASP A 259 -7.23 18.23 -8.67
CA ASP A 259 -8.46 17.75 -9.29
C ASP A 259 -8.44 18.06 -10.80
N ARG A 260 -8.58 17.02 -11.62
CA ARG A 260 -8.61 17.12 -13.09
C ARG A 260 -9.96 16.71 -13.68
N GLY A 261 -11.00 16.63 -12.85
CA GLY A 261 -12.32 16.19 -13.31
C GLY A 261 -12.42 14.67 -13.55
N VAL A 262 -11.55 13.86 -12.94
CA VAL A 262 -11.51 12.41 -13.11
C VAL A 262 -11.84 11.70 -11.79
N ILE A 263 -13.01 11.06 -11.74
CA ILE A 263 -13.39 10.15 -10.65
C ILE A 263 -12.74 8.79 -10.88
N THR A 264 -12.11 8.24 -9.84
CA THR A 264 -11.51 6.91 -9.87
C THR A 264 -12.23 6.01 -8.85
N PRO A 265 -13.02 5.01 -9.28
CA PRO A 265 -13.90 4.24 -8.40
C PRO A 265 -13.21 3.63 -7.17
N SER A 266 -11.95 3.19 -7.32
CA SER A 266 -11.19 2.62 -6.20
C SER A 266 -11.06 3.58 -5.00
N ALA A 267 -11.08 4.90 -5.22
CA ALA A 267 -11.08 5.88 -4.14
C ALA A 267 -12.31 5.71 -3.23
N ALA A 268 -13.52 5.86 -3.78
CA ALA A 268 -14.75 5.77 -3.00
C ALA A 268 -15.00 4.33 -2.50
N LEU A 269 -14.83 3.33 -3.37
CA LEU A 269 -15.21 1.95 -3.06
C LEU A 269 -14.29 1.31 -2.02
N SER A 270 -12.97 1.54 -2.09
CA SER A 270 -12.03 1.01 -1.11
C SER A 270 -12.09 1.74 0.23
N SER A 271 -12.77 2.89 0.29
CA SER A 271 -13.05 3.63 1.52
C SER A 271 -14.37 3.23 2.20
N LEU A 272 -15.02 2.15 1.77
CA LEU A 272 -16.22 1.59 2.41
C LEU A 272 -16.09 1.42 3.94
N PRO A 273 -14.94 0.99 4.51
CA PRO A 273 -14.79 0.92 5.97
C PRO A 273 -14.86 2.28 6.68
N TYR A 274 -14.51 3.37 6.00
CA TYR A 274 -14.37 4.71 6.59
C TYR A 274 -15.59 5.61 6.31
N ALA A 275 -16.28 5.41 5.19
CA ALA A 275 -17.46 6.17 4.78
C ALA A 275 -18.52 5.26 4.13
N PRO A 276 -19.09 4.29 4.87
CA PRO A 276 -19.91 3.24 4.29
C PRO A 276 -21.15 3.76 3.56
N VAL A 277 -21.80 4.80 4.06
CA VAL A 277 -22.99 5.38 3.41
C VAL A 277 -22.61 6.04 2.09
N GLU A 278 -21.59 6.88 2.09
CA GLU A 278 -21.12 7.62 0.92
C GLU A 278 -20.50 6.70 -0.14
N SER A 279 -19.72 5.71 0.27
CA SER A 279 -19.15 4.70 -0.62
C SER A 279 -20.23 3.81 -1.25
N MET A 280 -21.27 3.44 -0.49
CA MET A 280 -22.40 2.66 -1.05
C MET A 280 -23.27 3.48 -1.99
N ARG A 281 -23.37 4.80 -1.81
CA ARG A 281 -24.01 5.70 -2.78
C ARG A 281 -23.21 5.74 -4.08
N ALA A 282 -21.89 5.93 -3.99
CA ALA A 282 -21.00 5.90 -5.15
C ALA A 282 -21.02 4.58 -5.92
N LEU A 283 -21.15 3.45 -5.22
CA LEU A 283 -21.28 2.13 -5.85
C LEU A 283 -22.56 1.96 -6.69
N ARG A 284 -23.63 2.69 -6.35
CA ARG A 284 -24.96 2.56 -6.98
C ARG A 284 -25.23 3.62 -8.05
N CYS A 285 -24.30 4.56 -8.24
CA CYS A 285 -24.40 5.62 -9.23
C CYS A 285 -24.24 5.09 -10.66
#